data_AF-A0AAE3G794-F1
#
_entry.id   AF-A0AAE3G794-F1
#
_cell.length_a   1.000
_cell.length_b   1.000
_cell.length_c   1.000
_cell.angle_alpha   90.00
_cell.angle_beta   90.00
_cell.angle_gamma   90.00
#
_symmetry.space_group_name_H-M   'P 1'
#
loop_
_entity.id
_entity.type
_entity.pdbx_description
1 polymer ?
#
loop_
_entity_poly.entity_id
_entity_poly.type
_entity_poly.pdbx_seq_one_letter_code
_entity_poly.pdbx_strand_id
1 'polypeptide(L)'
;MLANPPFGVEWKKVQKQVADEHKFKGYDGRFGPGLPRVSDGSLLFLMHLVSKVRDPREGGSRIGIILNGSPLFTGGAGSGESEIRRFLLERDMVEAIVALPTDMFYNTGIATYGWVLSNSKPAQRRGKVQLINATDRYSRMRKSLGSKRQYISDADIDTIVRLYGAFEETEESKIFPVEAFGYRRITLERPLQLNFQASEERIRRILEEKPIQKLDEGTQASILAALDAMDGDTLCRDRDAFTKALKQALKERDIKLGAPQMKAVLNALSERDPEAELCKDSKGNPEPDTSLRDNENVPLTESVYDYFEREVKPHVPDAWIDESKRDEQDGQVGIVGYEIPFNRHFYVFKPPRPLEEIDADLKECTDRIKQMIEELSA
;
A
#
# COMPACT_ATOMS: atom_id res chain seq x y z
N MET A 1 -18.26 21.96 13.46
CA MET A 1 -17.51 22.63 12.38
C MET A 1 -17.85 21.95 11.07
N LEU A 2 -18.03 22.70 9.98
CA LEU A 2 -18.31 22.16 8.65
C LEU A 2 -17.26 22.67 7.67
N ALA A 3 -16.75 21.82 6.79
CA ALA A 3 -15.73 22.19 5.81
C ALA A 3 -15.89 21.44 4.48
N ASN A 4 -15.50 22.11 3.40
CA ASN A 4 -15.35 21.52 2.07
C ASN A 4 -14.05 22.04 1.46
N PRO A 5 -12.89 21.53 1.90
CA PRO A 5 -11.60 21.96 1.38
C PRO A 5 -11.44 21.56 -0.10
N PRO A 6 -10.54 22.23 -0.84
CA PRO A 6 -10.23 21.82 -2.21
C PRO A 6 -9.58 20.43 -2.21
N PHE A 7 -10.00 19.58 -3.15
CA PHE A 7 -9.56 18.18 -3.21
C PHE A 7 -8.18 18.04 -3.86
N GLY A 8 -7.29 17.22 -3.27
CA GLY A 8 -6.02 16.83 -3.88
C GLY A 8 -5.06 18.00 -4.14
N VAL A 9 -5.12 19.06 -3.34
CA VAL A 9 -4.24 20.22 -3.50
C VAL A 9 -2.83 19.90 -3.03
N GLU A 10 -1.85 20.15 -3.89
CA GLU A 10 -0.43 20.11 -3.51
C GLU A 10 -0.11 21.19 -2.47
N TRP A 11 0.59 20.82 -1.40
CA TRP A 11 0.95 21.74 -0.30
C TRP A 11 2.43 22.15 -0.31
N LYS A 12 3.11 21.99 -1.46
CA LYS A 12 4.55 22.31 -1.66
C LYS A 12 4.93 23.73 -1.21
N LYS A 13 4.06 24.72 -1.46
CA LYS A 13 4.30 26.13 -1.08
C LYS A 13 4.40 26.34 0.44
N VAL A 14 3.73 25.50 1.23
CA VAL A 14 3.71 25.58 2.70
C VAL A 14 4.48 24.42 3.34
N GLN A 15 5.20 23.63 2.54
CA GLN A 15 5.80 22.38 2.99
C GLN A 15 6.76 22.57 4.15
N LYS A 16 7.64 23.57 4.05
CA LYS A 16 8.60 23.86 5.12
C LYS A 16 7.90 24.18 6.45
N GLN A 17 6.86 25.02 6.44
CA GLN A 17 6.15 25.41 7.65
C GLN A 17 5.44 24.23 8.31
N VAL A 18 4.81 23.38 7.51
CA VAL A 18 4.10 22.18 7.98
C VAL A 18 5.10 21.13 8.51
N ALA A 19 6.22 20.93 7.82
CA ALA A 19 7.28 20.01 8.23
C ALA A 19 7.99 20.47 9.52
N ASP A 20 8.26 21.77 9.64
CA ASP A 20 8.82 22.36 10.85
C ASP A 20 7.84 22.21 12.02
N GLU A 21 6.55 22.45 11.82
CA GLU A 21 5.54 22.23 12.86
C GLU A 21 5.46 20.77 13.32
N HIS A 22 5.42 19.82 12.39
CA HIS A 22 5.46 18.39 12.71
C HIS A 22 6.73 18.03 13.50
N LYS A 23 7.90 18.46 13.02
CA LYS A 23 9.20 18.12 13.61
C LYS A 23 9.39 18.72 15.00
N PHE A 24 9.04 20.00 15.19
CA PHE A 24 9.39 20.74 16.41
C PHE A 24 8.25 20.80 17.43
N LYS A 25 6.99 20.70 17.00
CA LYS A 25 5.84 20.68 17.92
C LYS A 25 5.25 19.29 18.13
N GLY A 26 5.49 18.33 17.23
CA GLY A 26 4.92 16.99 17.33
C GLY A 26 3.41 17.05 17.60
N TYR A 27 2.96 16.35 18.64
CA TYR A 27 1.55 16.30 19.07
C TYR A 27 1.02 17.58 19.74
N ASP A 28 1.89 18.53 20.12
CA ASP A 28 1.47 19.88 20.53
C ASP A 28 1.14 20.77 19.32
N GLY A 29 1.51 20.33 18.12
CA GLY A 29 1.16 20.93 16.84
C GLY A 29 -0.03 20.26 16.16
N ARG A 30 -0.42 20.77 14.99
CA ARG A 30 -1.55 20.24 14.21
C ARG A 30 -1.24 18.91 13.53
N PHE A 31 0.02 18.67 13.20
CA PHE A 31 0.43 17.60 12.29
C PHE A 31 1.29 16.55 13.00
N GLY A 32 1.17 16.42 14.32
CA GLY A 32 1.91 15.43 15.11
C GLY A 32 1.85 13.99 14.60
N PRO A 33 0.67 13.47 14.21
CA PRO A 33 0.56 12.07 13.76
C PRO A 33 1.35 11.72 12.51
N GLY A 34 1.59 12.69 11.62
CA GLY A 34 2.25 12.42 10.35
C GLY A 34 1.95 13.47 9.29
N LEU A 35 2.65 13.33 8.16
CA LEU A 35 2.52 14.21 7.00
C LEU A 35 2.14 13.40 5.76
N PRO A 36 1.06 13.74 5.03
CA PRO A 36 0.73 13.08 3.78
C PRO A 36 1.77 13.44 2.71
N ARG A 37 1.76 12.76 1.56
CA ARG A 37 2.57 13.17 0.40
C ARG A 37 2.32 14.62 0.01
N VAL A 38 3.35 15.29 -0.52
CA VAL A 38 3.30 16.71 -0.89
C VAL A 38 2.21 17.02 -1.92
N SER A 39 1.92 16.06 -2.81
CA SER A 39 0.90 16.18 -3.86
C SER A 39 -0.55 16.11 -3.36
N ASP A 40 -0.79 15.82 -2.08
CA ASP A 40 -2.15 15.71 -1.53
C ASP A 40 -2.24 16.22 -0.09
N GLY A 41 -2.76 17.44 0.07
CA GLY A 41 -2.96 18.10 1.37
C GLY A 41 -4.29 17.78 2.06
N SER A 42 -5.09 16.84 1.55
CA SER A 42 -6.47 16.60 2.05
C SER A 42 -6.50 16.27 3.55
N LEU A 43 -5.58 15.43 4.02
CA LEU A 43 -5.45 15.08 5.44
C LEU A 43 -4.92 16.23 6.31
N LEU A 44 -4.18 17.19 5.75
CA LEU A 44 -3.74 18.37 6.51
C LEU A 44 -4.92 19.28 6.87
N PHE A 45 -5.91 19.43 5.98
CA PHE A 45 -7.15 20.16 6.31
C PHE A 45 -7.93 19.45 7.41
N LEU A 46 -8.04 18.12 7.34
CA LEU A 46 -8.68 17.33 8.38
C LEU A 46 -7.99 17.52 9.74
N MET A 47 -6.67 17.40 9.77
CA MET A 47 -5.86 17.61 10.99
C MET A 47 -5.95 19.05 11.52
N HIS A 48 -6.07 20.05 10.65
CA HIS A 48 -6.30 21.42 11.07
C HIS A 48 -7.65 21.60 11.79
N LEU A 49 -8.72 20.93 11.34
CA LEU A 49 -10.01 20.96 12.03
C LEU A 49 -9.94 20.21 13.36
N VAL A 50 -9.26 19.07 13.38
CA VAL A 50 -9.04 18.25 14.59
C VAL A 50 -8.32 19.06 15.67
N SER A 51 -7.33 19.89 15.30
CA SER A 51 -6.63 20.76 16.25
C SER A 51 -7.48 21.87 16.88
N LYS A 52 -8.74 22.05 16.44
CA LYS A 52 -9.68 23.06 16.94
C LYS A 52 -10.84 22.46 17.74
N VAL A 53 -10.82 21.14 17.94
CA VAL A 53 -11.79 20.42 18.74
C VAL A 53 -11.63 20.80 20.22
N ARG A 54 -12.75 21.06 20.90
CA ARG A 54 -12.78 21.32 22.35
C ARG A 54 -12.56 20.04 23.14
N ASP A 55 -12.07 20.17 24.37
CA ASP A 55 -11.93 19.04 25.28
C ASP A 55 -13.30 18.35 25.49
N PRO A 56 -13.37 17.00 25.51
CA PRO A 56 -14.62 16.28 25.77
C PRO A 56 -15.30 16.70 27.08
N ARG A 57 -14.53 17.09 28.10
CA ARG A 57 -15.03 17.58 29.40
C ARG A 57 -15.78 18.92 29.28
N GLU A 58 -15.53 19.68 28.21
CA GLU A 58 -16.20 20.94 27.87
C GLU A 58 -17.33 20.75 26.85
N GLY A 59 -17.78 19.51 26.64
CA GLY A 59 -18.83 19.15 25.68
C GLY A 59 -18.33 18.72 24.30
N GLY A 60 -17.01 18.67 24.09
CA GLY A 60 -16.40 18.16 22.87
C GLY A 60 -16.73 18.98 21.61
N SER A 61 -16.50 18.39 20.44
CA SER A 61 -16.87 18.98 19.15
C SER A 61 -17.20 17.93 18.11
N ARG A 62 -18.06 18.31 17.16
CA ARG A 62 -18.37 17.52 15.96
C ARG A 62 -17.88 18.23 14.70
N ILE A 63 -17.29 17.49 13.78
CA ILE A 63 -16.78 17.96 12.50
C ILE A 63 -17.51 17.21 11.38
N GLY A 64 -18.00 17.95 10.40
CA GLY A 64 -18.40 17.41 9.10
C GLY A 64 -17.46 17.96 8.03
N ILE A 65 -16.82 17.09 7.26
CA ILE A 65 -15.89 17.49 6.20
C ILE A 65 -16.08 16.63 4.96
N ILE A 66 -16.13 17.26 3.79
CA ILE A 66 -16.19 16.54 2.51
C ILE A 66 -14.77 16.36 1.98
N LEU A 67 -14.42 15.13 1.61
CA LEU A 67 -13.13 14.76 1.04
C LEU A 67 -13.32 13.88 -0.21
N ASN A 68 -12.29 13.75 -1.04
CA ASN A 68 -12.25 12.73 -2.08
C ASN A 68 -11.90 11.35 -1.48
N GLY A 69 -11.72 10.33 -2.33
CA GLY A 69 -11.38 8.98 -1.86
C GLY A 69 -9.98 8.83 -1.26
N SER A 70 -9.04 9.72 -1.59
CA SER A 70 -7.62 9.55 -1.23
C SER A 70 -7.36 9.39 0.28
N PRO A 71 -7.96 10.20 1.18
CA PRO A 71 -7.85 10.03 2.63
C PRO A 71 -8.23 8.66 3.18
N LEU A 72 -9.05 7.86 2.47
CA LEU A 72 -9.52 6.56 2.94
C LEU A 72 -8.44 5.46 2.85
N PHE A 73 -7.61 5.47 1.82
CA PHE A 73 -6.74 4.33 1.49
C PHE A 73 -5.34 4.69 1.01
N THR A 74 -5.05 5.97 0.71
CA THR A 74 -3.70 6.35 0.28
C THR A 74 -2.70 6.15 1.42
N GLY A 75 -1.53 5.59 1.11
CA GLY A 75 -0.42 5.46 2.04
C GLY A 75 -0.45 4.15 2.82
N GLY A 76 0.63 3.38 2.71
CA GLY A 76 0.76 2.08 3.37
C GLY A 76 1.17 2.19 4.84
N ALA A 77 1.32 1.04 5.50
CA ALA A 77 1.81 0.96 6.88
C ALA A 77 3.05 1.84 7.14
N GLY A 78 3.01 2.62 8.22
CA GLY A 78 4.05 3.59 8.60
C GLY A 78 4.15 4.86 7.73
N SER A 79 3.31 5.03 6.69
CA SER A 79 3.25 6.29 5.95
C SER A 79 2.47 7.35 6.75
N GLY A 80 2.76 8.62 6.52
CA GLY A 80 2.09 9.70 7.25
C GLY A 80 0.57 9.73 7.04
N GLU A 81 0.03 9.34 5.88
CA GLU A 81 -1.41 9.20 5.70
C GLU A 81 -2.01 8.08 6.56
N SER A 82 -1.30 6.95 6.64
CA SER A 82 -1.69 5.80 7.45
C SER A 82 -1.64 6.11 8.94
N GLU A 83 -0.58 6.81 9.41
CA GLU A 83 -0.46 7.24 10.80
C GLU A 83 -1.51 8.31 11.19
N ILE A 84 -1.87 9.20 10.27
CA ILE A 84 -2.99 10.12 10.49
C ILE A 84 -4.31 9.35 10.65
N ARG A 85 -4.57 8.34 9.80
CA ARG A 85 -5.77 7.49 9.96
C ARG A 85 -5.74 6.71 11.27
N ARG A 86 -4.61 6.07 11.59
CA ARG A 86 -4.35 5.39 12.87
C ARG A 86 -4.72 6.28 14.03
N PHE A 87 -4.16 7.49 14.07
CA PHE A 87 -4.43 8.46 15.12
C PHE A 87 -5.92 8.83 15.24
N LEU A 88 -6.61 9.06 14.13
CA LEU A 88 -8.03 9.45 14.15
C LEU A 88 -8.95 8.29 14.58
N LEU A 89 -8.60 7.07 14.19
CA LEU A 89 -9.37 5.86 14.47
C LEU A 89 -9.12 5.39 15.91
N GLU A 90 -7.86 5.28 16.35
CA GLU A 90 -7.49 4.86 17.70
C GLU A 90 -7.90 5.87 18.78
N ARG A 91 -7.96 7.18 18.45
CA ARG A 91 -8.57 8.19 19.33
C ARG A 91 -10.10 8.23 19.26
N ASP A 92 -10.72 7.26 18.59
CA ASP A 92 -12.16 7.11 18.46
C ASP A 92 -12.84 8.38 17.93
N MET A 93 -12.19 9.11 17.02
CA MET A 93 -12.69 10.39 16.50
C MET A 93 -13.59 10.21 15.28
N VAL A 94 -13.31 9.25 14.41
CA VAL A 94 -14.10 9.01 13.18
C VAL A 94 -15.41 8.33 13.56
N GLU A 95 -16.54 9.01 13.43
CA GLU A 95 -17.86 8.47 13.85
C GLU A 95 -18.62 7.83 12.69
N ALA A 96 -18.60 8.47 11.52
CA ALA A 96 -19.19 7.94 10.30
C ALA A 96 -18.51 8.46 9.04
N ILE A 97 -18.57 7.67 7.97
CA ILE A 97 -18.15 8.07 6.63
C ILE A 97 -19.29 7.75 5.66
N VAL A 98 -19.73 8.75 4.91
CA VAL A 98 -20.85 8.64 3.96
C VAL A 98 -20.29 8.75 2.54
N ALA A 99 -20.39 7.70 1.74
CA ALA A 99 -20.09 7.79 0.30
C ALA A 99 -21.24 8.50 -0.41
N LEU A 100 -20.94 9.62 -1.07
CA LEU A 100 -21.92 10.46 -1.75
C LEU A 100 -21.99 10.11 -3.25
N PRO A 101 -23.10 10.45 -3.94
CA PRO A 101 -23.19 10.30 -5.39
C PRO A 101 -22.06 11.02 -6.13
N THR A 102 -21.72 10.51 -7.32
CA THR A 102 -20.79 11.17 -8.25
C THR A 102 -21.44 12.40 -8.90
N ASP A 103 -20.68 13.19 -9.65
CA ASP A 103 -21.20 14.34 -10.41
C ASP A 103 -21.99 15.36 -9.56
N MET A 104 -21.65 15.48 -8.27
CA MET A 104 -22.27 16.40 -7.32
C MET A 104 -21.64 17.81 -7.34
N PHE A 105 -20.45 17.96 -7.93
CA PHE A 105 -19.66 19.20 -7.94
C PHE A 105 -19.50 19.77 -9.35
N TYR A 106 -19.40 21.10 -9.45
CA TYR A 106 -19.30 21.82 -10.73
C TYR A 106 -18.05 21.47 -11.54
N ASN A 107 -16.93 21.27 -10.85
CA ASN A 107 -15.61 21.15 -11.48
C ASN A 107 -15.08 19.72 -11.54
N THR A 108 -15.82 18.74 -10.99
CA THR A 108 -15.36 17.35 -10.94
C THR A 108 -16.53 16.38 -10.78
N GLY A 109 -16.42 15.22 -11.44
CA GLY A 109 -17.34 14.09 -11.32
C GLY A 109 -16.90 13.00 -10.35
N ILE A 110 -15.82 13.22 -9.59
CA ILE A 110 -15.27 12.20 -8.69
C ILE A 110 -16.24 11.80 -7.57
N ALA A 111 -16.06 10.58 -7.06
CA ALA A 111 -16.67 10.16 -5.82
C ALA A 111 -16.13 11.00 -4.64
N THR A 112 -17.04 11.41 -3.77
CA THR A 112 -16.73 12.19 -2.57
C THR A 112 -17.34 11.55 -1.35
N TYR A 113 -16.75 11.83 -0.19
CA TYR A 113 -17.10 11.19 1.06
C TYR A 113 -17.31 12.26 2.13
N GLY A 114 -18.46 12.21 2.79
CA GLY A 114 -18.74 13.01 3.98
C GLY A 114 -18.18 12.32 5.22
N TRP A 115 -17.16 12.91 5.83
CA TRP A 115 -16.58 12.44 7.08
C TRP A 115 -17.25 13.15 8.25
N VAL A 116 -17.75 12.37 9.21
CA VAL A 116 -18.30 12.84 10.48
C VAL A 116 -17.34 12.42 11.58
N LEU A 117 -16.73 13.40 12.25
CA LEU A 117 -15.87 13.16 13.40
C LEU A 117 -16.49 13.74 14.67
N SER A 118 -16.28 13.05 15.79
CA SER A 118 -16.69 13.49 17.12
C SER A 118 -15.69 12.96 18.15
N ASN A 119 -15.23 13.81 19.06
CA ASN A 119 -14.46 13.37 20.24
C ASN A 119 -15.33 13.15 21.48
N SER A 120 -16.66 13.24 21.34
CA SER A 120 -17.62 12.98 22.40
C SER A 120 -18.73 12.06 21.87
N LYS A 121 -18.34 10.86 21.46
CA LYS A 121 -19.26 9.85 20.91
C LYS A 121 -20.25 9.34 21.98
N PRO A 122 -21.54 9.16 21.63
CA PRO A 122 -22.49 8.42 22.45
C PRO A 122 -21.98 7.01 22.75
N ALA A 123 -22.37 6.44 23.90
CA ALA A 123 -21.87 5.14 24.37
C ALA A 123 -21.98 4.02 23.32
N GLN A 124 -23.10 3.96 22.58
CA GLN A 124 -23.33 2.94 21.55
C GLN A 124 -22.36 3.02 20.35
N ARG A 125 -21.74 4.18 20.10
CA ARG A 125 -20.84 4.44 18.95
C ARG A 125 -19.36 4.37 19.30
N ARG A 126 -19.01 4.23 20.58
CA ARG A 126 -17.61 4.20 21.01
C ARG A 126 -16.88 2.99 20.45
N GLY A 127 -15.67 3.20 19.95
CA GLY A 127 -14.85 2.16 19.30
C GLY A 127 -15.42 1.67 17.96
N LYS A 128 -16.39 2.39 17.38
CA LYS A 128 -17.06 2.00 16.13
C LYS A 128 -17.09 3.12 15.12
N VAL A 129 -17.10 2.72 13.85
CA VAL A 129 -17.28 3.60 12.69
C VAL A 129 -18.44 3.09 11.85
N GLN A 130 -19.37 3.97 11.49
CA GLN A 130 -20.46 3.67 10.57
C GLN A 130 -20.08 4.08 9.15
N LEU A 131 -20.07 3.15 8.21
CA LEU A 131 -19.95 3.43 6.79
C LEU A 131 -21.36 3.47 6.19
N ILE A 132 -21.68 4.53 5.44
CA ILE A 132 -22.99 4.70 4.81
C ILE A 132 -22.80 4.87 3.30
N ASN A 133 -23.29 3.94 2.51
CA ASN A 133 -23.26 4.02 1.07
C ASN A 133 -24.50 4.75 0.54
N ALA A 134 -24.34 6.00 0.13
CA ALA A 134 -25.40 6.81 -0.46
C ALA A 134 -25.13 7.13 -1.94
N THR A 135 -24.30 6.35 -2.65
CA THR A 135 -23.94 6.62 -4.04
C THR A 135 -25.12 6.60 -4.99
N ASP A 136 -26.15 5.78 -4.70
CA ASP A 136 -27.36 5.64 -5.52
C ASP A 136 -28.48 6.59 -5.10
N ARG A 137 -28.27 7.42 -4.06
CA ARG A 137 -29.26 8.36 -3.52
C ARG A 137 -29.12 9.73 -4.17
N TYR A 138 -29.50 9.81 -5.44
CA TYR A 138 -29.45 11.05 -6.21
C TYR A 138 -30.67 11.27 -7.09
N SER A 139 -30.93 12.54 -7.34
CA SER A 139 -31.80 13.04 -8.39
C SER A 139 -30.97 13.66 -9.51
N ARG A 140 -31.40 13.42 -10.76
CA ARG A 140 -30.74 14.01 -11.94
C ARG A 140 -31.14 15.47 -12.10
N MET A 141 -30.18 16.33 -12.42
CA MET A 141 -30.44 17.71 -12.77
C MET A 141 -31.07 17.80 -14.16
N ARG A 142 -32.04 18.70 -14.33
CA ARG A 142 -32.64 19.00 -15.65
C ARG A 142 -31.63 19.58 -16.64
N LYS A 143 -30.68 20.38 -16.14
CA LYS A 143 -29.59 20.98 -16.90
C LYS A 143 -28.29 20.81 -16.14
N SER A 144 -27.31 20.18 -16.77
CA SER A 144 -25.96 20.01 -16.19
C SER A 144 -25.25 21.35 -16.05
N LEU A 145 -24.48 21.51 -14.98
CA LEU A 145 -23.64 22.68 -14.71
C LEU A 145 -22.19 22.24 -14.59
N GLY A 146 -21.46 22.29 -15.72
CA GLY A 146 -20.13 21.72 -15.82
C GLY A 146 -20.17 20.20 -15.61
N SER A 147 -19.41 19.70 -14.63
CA SER A 147 -19.45 18.29 -14.21
C SER A 147 -20.64 17.97 -13.32
N LYS A 148 -21.35 18.98 -12.78
CA LYS A 148 -22.49 18.74 -11.89
C LYS A 148 -23.69 18.27 -12.69
N ARG A 149 -24.12 17.03 -12.44
CA ARG A 149 -25.28 16.37 -13.10
C ARG A 149 -26.27 15.82 -12.10
N GLN A 150 -25.85 15.65 -10.85
CA GLN A 150 -26.62 15.03 -9.78
C GLN A 150 -26.76 15.99 -8.60
N TYR A 151 -27.84 15.80 -7.85
CA TYR A 151 -28.06 16.43 -6.54
C TYR A 151 -28.76 15.44 -5.62
N ILE A 152 -28.57 15.58 -4.31
CA ILE A 152 -29.28 14.79 -3.31
C ILE A 152 -30.58 15.56 -3.01
N SER A 153 -31.73 14.90 -3.16
CA SER A 153 -33.02 15.51 -2.85
C SER A 153 -33.23 15.63 -1.33
N ASP A 154 -34.14 16.48 -0.87
CA ASP A 154 -34.43 16.59 0.58
C ASP A 154 -34.87 15.25 1.18
N ALA A 155 -35.64 14.45 0.43
CA ALA A 155 -36.06 13.11 0.84
C ALA A 155 -34.86 12.13 0.97
N ASP A 156 -33.88 12.24 0.08
CA ASP A 156 -32.65 11.46 0.15
C ASP A 156 -31.76 11.92 1.31
N ILE A 157 -31.65 13.24 1.54
CA ILE A 157 -30.94 13.80 2.71
C ILE A 157 -31.56 13.26 4.00
N ASP A 158 -32.89 13.33 4.14
CA ASP A 158 -33.61 12.80 5.31
C ASP A 158 -33.34 11.30 5.51
N THR A 159 -33.26 10.55 4.42
CA THR A 159 -32.99 9.12 4.49
C THR A 159 -31.56 8.83 4.93
N ILE A 160 -30.56 9.55 4.40
CA ILE A 160 -29.16 9.45 4.83
C ILE A 160 -29.03 9.84 6.31
N VAL A 161 -29.71 10.90 6.75
CA VAL A 161 -29.70 11.34 8.16
C VAL A 161 -30.37 10.31 9.06
N ARG A 162 -31.47 9.67 8.61
CA ARG A 162 -32.10 8.56 9.35
C ARG A 162 -31.19 7.34 9.44
N LEU A 163 -30.55 6.93 8.35
CA LEU A 163 -29.58 5.82 8.34
C LEU A 163 -28.43 6.10 9.33
N TYR A 164 -27.88 7.31 9.29
CA TYR A 164 -26.89 7.76 10.25
C TYR A 164 -27.44 7.67 11.67
N GLY A 165 -28.59 8.30 11.96
CA GLY A 165 -29.16 8.37 13.31
C GLY A 165 -29.53 7.01 13.91
N ALA A 166 -30.12 6.11 13.11
CA ALA A 166 -30.56 4.78 13.54
C ALA A 166 -29.40 3.93 14.05
N PHE A 167 -28.21 4.03 13.41
CA PHE A 167 -27.03 3.26 13.78
C PHE A 167 -27.29 1.74 13.77
N GLU A 168 -27.92 1.27 12.70
CA GLU A 168 -28.24 -0.14 12.46
C GLU A 168 -27.52 -0.66 11.21
N GLU A 169 -27.25 -1.96 11.19
CA GLU A 169 -26.69 -2.68 10.04
C GLU A 169 -27.76 -2.87 8.96
N THR A 170 -27.48 -2.39 7.75
CA THR A 170 -28.31 -2.55 6.55
C THR A 170 -27.40 -2.74 5.32
N GLU A 171 -27.99 -2.95 4.15
CA GLU A 171 -27.22 -2.99 2.90
C GLU A 171 -26.49 -1.66 2.62
N GLU A 172 -27.05 -0.54 3.07
CA GLU A 172 -26.51 0.81 2.87
C GLU A 172 -25.73 1.34 4.09
N SER A 173 -25.84 0.70 5.26
CA SER A 173 -25.20 1.15 6.52
C SER A 173 -24.49 -0.01 7.18
N LYS A 174 -23.16 0.03 7.24
CA LYS A 174 -22.34 -1.01 7.88
C LYS A 174 -21.54 -0.44 9.05
N ILE A 175 -21.44 -1.16 10.16
CA ILE A 175 -20.80 -0.70 11.38
C ILE A 175 -19.64 -1.63 11.70
N PHE A 176 -18.45 -1.04 11.77
CA PHE A 176 -17.23 -1.77 12.03
C PHE A 176 -16.60 -1.34 13.35
N PRO A 177 -16.00 -2.27 14.11
CA PRO A 177 -15.06 -1.89 15.15
C PRO A 177 -13.85 -1.19 14.53
N VAL A 178 -13.21 -0.28 15.27
CA VAL A 178 -12.05 0.50 14.79
C VAL A 178 -10.92 -0.41 14.28
N GLU A 179 -10.70 -1.53 14.96
CA GLU A 179 -9.64 -2.50 14.67
C GLU A 179 -9.82 -3.17 13.30
N ALA A 180 -11.05 -3.20 12.75
CA ALA A 180 -11.31 -3.78 11.43
C ALA A 180 -10.69 -2.98 10.28
N PHE A 181 -10.29 -1.73 10.52
CA PHE A 181 -9.59 -0.89 9.55
C PHE A 181 -8.06 -0.97 9.68
N GLY A 182 -7.57 -1.63 10.73
CA GLY A 182 -6.16 -1.78 10.98
C GLY A 182 -5.63 -3.09 10.42
N TYR A 183 -4.40 -3.04 9.91
CA TYR A 183 -3.62 -4.21 9.55
C TYR A 183 -2.17 -4.04 10.00
N ARG A 184 -1.45 -5.15 10.09
CA ARG A 184 -0.04 -5.22 10.39
C ARG A 184 0.67 -5.75 9.16
N ARG A 185 1.49 -4.89 8.54
CA ARG A 185 2.28 -5.25 7.38
C ARG A 185 3.57 -5.94 7.83
N ILE A 186 3.69 -7.22 7.53
CA ILE A 186 4.91 -7.99 7.75
C ILE A 186 5.74 -8.05 6.47
N THR A 187 7.06 -8.03 6.62
CA THR A 187 7.98 -8.25 5.50
C THR A 187 8.37 -9.72 5.51
N LEU A 188 8.13 -10.38 4.37
CA LEU A 188 8.49 -11.77 4.15
C LEU A 188 9.81 -11.81 3.39
N GLU A 189 10.76 -12.55 3.94
CA GLU A 189 12.06 -12.78 3.34
C GLU A 189 12.13 -14.21 2.84
N ARG A 190 12.90 -14.39 1.77
CA ARG A 190 13.16 -15.69 1.16
C ARG A 190 14.67 -15.85 0.98
N PRO A 191 15.19 -17.08 1.01
CA PRO A 191 16.63 -17.27 1.05
C PRO A 191 17.25 -16.93 -0.31
N LEU A 192 18.42 -16.32 -0.26
CA LEU A 192 19.24 -16.06 -1.42
C LEU A 192 19.94 -17.35 -1.85
N GLN A 193 19.69 -17.77 -3.08
CA GLN A 193 20.34 -18.93 -3.70
C GLN A 193 21.01 -18.48 -4.98
N LEU A 194 22.33 -18.66 -5.05
CA LEU A 194 23.16 -18.18 -6.14
C LEU A 194 24.04 -19.31 -6.65
N ASN A 195 24.12 -19.44 -7.96
CA ASN A 195 25.21 -20.17 -8.60
C ASN A 195 26.31 -19.20 -9.00
N PHE A 196 27.54 -19.71 -9.10
CA PHE A 196 28.74 -18.94 -9.39
C PHE A 196 29.50 -19.60 -10.53
N GLN A 197 29.96 -18.78 -11.47
CA GLN A 197 30.70 -19.26 -12.63
C GLN A 197 31.62 -18.15 -13.12
N ALA A 198 32.86 -18.50 -13.48
CA ALA A 198 33.82 -17.61 -14.10
C ALA A 198 33.72 -17.66 -15.64
N SER A 199 32.49 -17.58 -16.18
CA SER A 199 32.28 -17.56 -17.63
C SER A 199 32.68 -16.22 -18.22
N GLU A 200 33.07 -16.19 -19.49
CA GLU A 200 33.45 -14.94 -20.17
C GLU A 200 32.36 -13.86 -20.04
N GLU A 201 31.09 -14.25 -20.12
CA GLU A 201 29.96 -13.32 -20.01
C GLU A 201 29.88 -12.69 -18.61
N ARG A 202 30.02 -13.48 -17.55
CA ARG A 202 29.95 -12.99 -16.17
C ARG A 202 31.18 -12.19 -15.77
N ILE A 203 32.36 -12.58 -16.26
CA ILE A 203 33.61 -11.83 -16.05
C ILE A 203 33.49 -10.42 -16.62
N ARG A 204 32.85 -10.24 -17.78
CA ARG A 204 32.64 -8.90 -18.38
C ARG A 204 31.85 -7.95 -17.46
N ARG A 205 30.94 -8.47 -16.64
CA ARG A 205 30.12 -7.68 -15.70
C ARG A 205 30.97 -7.04 -14.59
N ILE A 206 32.16 -7.57 -14.30
CA ILE A 206 33.03 -7.09 -13.21
C ILE A 206 33.48 -5.65 -13.41
N LEU A 207 33.70 -5.23 -14.66
CA LEU A 207 34.10 -3.86 -14.96
C LEU A 207 32.96 -2.85 -14.75
N GLU A 208 31.71 -3.31 -14.65
CA GLU A 208 30.56 -2.47 -14.35
C GLU A 208 30.40 -2.22 -12.83
N GLU A 209 31.11 -2.99 -12.00
CA GLU A 209 31.03 -2.88 -10.55
C GLU A 209 31.81 -1.67 -10.02
N LYS A 210 31.09 -0.74 -9.37
CA LYS A 210 31.66 0.50 -8.81
C LYS A 210 32.87 0.28 -7.88
N PRO A 211 32.91 -0.75 -7.00
CA PRO A 211 34.09 -1.00 -6.17
C PRO A 211 35.34 -1.41 -6.96
N ILE A 212 35.15 -1.99 -8.15
CA ILE A 212 36.24 -2.44 -9.03
C ILE A 212 36.72 -1.28 -9.92
N GLN A 213 35.80 -0.45 -10.44
CA GLN A 213 36.13 0.74 -11.22
C GLN A 213 37.04 1.74 -10.50
N LYS A 214 37.05 1.72 -9.15
CA LYS A 214 37.90 2.58 -8.32
C LYS A 214 39.35 2.08 -8.19
N LEU A 215 39.62 0.85 -8.59
CA LEU A 215 40.97 0.28 -8.63
C LEU A 215 41.70 0.81 -9.86
N ASP A 216 43.03 0.81 -9.82
CA ASP A 216 43.85 1.13 -10.99
C ASP A 216 43.69 0.07 -12.10
N GLU A 217 43.92 0.48 -13.35
CA GLU A 217 43.77 -0.37 -14.54
C GLU A 217 44.64 -1.64 -14.46
N GLY A 218 45.81 -1.57 -13.82
CA GLY A 218 46.71 -2.71 -13.63
C GLY A 218 46.11 -3.77 -12.70
N THR A 219 45.54 -3.35 -11.58
CA THR A 219 44.82 -4.25 -10.67
C THR A 219 43.56 -4.82 -11.32
N GLN A 220 42.80 -4.03 -12.06
CA GLN A 220 41.61 -4.51 -12.79
C GLN A 220 41.98 -5.61 -13.81
N ALA A 221 42.99 -5.36 -14.64
CA ALA A 221 43.49 -6.35 -15.60
C ALA A 221 43.99 -7.63 -14.92
N SER A 222 44.63 -7.49 -13.75
CA SER A 222 45.10 -8.63 -12.96
C SER A 222 43.95 -9.48 -12.41
N ILE A 223 42.86 -8.84 -11.98
CA ILE A 223 41.63 -9.53 -11.53
C ILE A 223 41.01 -10.31 -12.69
N LEU A 224 40.83 -9.69 -13.85
CA LEU A 224 40.26 -10.36 -15.03
C LEU A 224 41.10 -11.58 -15.42
N ALA A 225 42.43 -11.42 -15.50
CA ALA A 225 43.32 -12.52 -15.84
C ALA A 225 43.38 -13.63 -14.76
N ALA A 226 43.06 -13.33 -13.50
CA ALA A 226 42.91 -14.35 -12.46
C ALA A 226 41.63 -15.17 -12.67
N LEU A 227 40.56 -14.52 -13.12
CA LEU A 227 39.26 -15.13 -13.36
C LEU A 227 39.22 -15.92 -14.67
N ASP A 228 39.86 -15.43 -15.72
CA ASP A 228 40.02 -16.14 -17.00
C ASP A 228 40.85 -17.43 -16.83
N ALA A 229 41.68 -17.49 -15.79
CA ALA A 229 42.44 -18.70 -15.45
C ALA A 229 41.62 -19.73 -14.65
N MET A 230 40.44 -19.35 -14.14
CA MET A 230 39.52 -20.29 -13.52
C MET A 230 38.77 -21.10 -14.59
N ASP A 231 38.28 -22.27 -14.21
CA ASP A 231 37.44 -23.07 -15.10
C ASP A 231 36.08 -22.39 -15.32
N GLY A 232 35.91 -21.78 -16.50
CA GLY A 232 34.71 -21.07 -16.90
C GLY A 232 33.52 -21.99 -17.18
N ASP A 233 33.72 -23.30 -17.35
CA ASP A 233 32.63 -24.26 -17.61
C ASP A 233 32.05 -24.85 -16.31
N THR A 234 32.80 -24.76 -15.20
CA THR A 234 32.35 -25.26 -13.90
C THR A 234 31.35 -24.31 -13.25
N LEU A 235 30.10 -24.75 -13.17
CA LEU A 235 29.05 -24.10 -12.38
C LEU A 235 29.13 -24.53 -10.91
N CYS A 236 29.42 -23.60 -10.01
CA CYS A 236 29.44 -23.86 -8.57
C CYS A 236 28.13 -23.40 -7.93
N ARG A 237 27.49 -24.27 -7.15
CA ARG A 237 26.24 -24.00 -6.42
C ARG A 237 26.44 -23.68 -4.94
N ASP A 238 27.69 -23.69 -4.47
CA ASP A 238 28.08 -23.39 -3.10
C ASP A 238 28.97 -22.13 -3.10
N ARG A 239 28.48 -21.08 -2.43
CA ARG A 239 29.18 -19.80 -2.32
C ARG A 239 30.49 -19.91 -1.55
N ASP A 240 30.56 -20.71 -0.50
CA ASP A 240 31.75 -20.85 0.32
C ASP A 240 32.84 -21.62 -0.44
N ALA A 241 32.45 -22.68 -1.15
CA ALA A 241 33.35 -23.40 -2.05
C ALA A 241 33.89 -22.49 -3.16
N PHE A 242 33.01 -21.73 -3.82
CA PHE A 242 33.43 -20.79 -4.88
C PHE A 242 34.32 -19.67 -4.34
N THR A 243 33.96 -19.09 -3.19
CA THR A 243 34.75 -18.02 -2.55
C THR A 243 36.15 -18.52 -2.17
N LYS A 244 36.29 -19.78 -1.75
CA LYS A 244 37.59 -20.39 -1.47
C LYS A 244 38.42 -20.57 -2.75
N ALA A 245 37.81 -21.05 -3.83
CA ALA A 245 38.47 -21.16 -5.14
C ALA A 245 38.91 -19.79 -5.67
N LEU A 246 38.03 -18.79 -5.60
CA LEU A 246 38.31 -17.41 -6.01
C LEU A 246 39.48 -16.81 -5.21
N LYS A 247 39.48 -16.97 -3.87
CA LYS A 247 40.59 -16.49 -3.02
C LYS A 247 41.91 -17.16 -3.37
N GLN A 248 41.89 -18.45 -3.73
CA GLN A 248 43.08 -19.17 -4.16
C GLN A 248 43.61 -18.61 -5.49
N ALA A 249 42.74 -18.43 -6.50
CA ALA A 249 43.11 -17.85 -7.79
C ALA A 249 43.69 -16.42 -7.66
N LEU A 250 43.10 -15.60 -6.79
CA LEU A 250 43.61 -14.25 -6.51
C LEU A 250 44.97 -14.28 -5.78
N LYS A 251 45.16 -15.22 -4.85
CA LYS A 251 46.42 -15.36 -4.09
C LYS A 251 47.60 -15.79 -4.97
N GLU A 252 47.37 -16.65 -5.96
CA GLU A 252 48.39 -17.08 -6.93
C GLU A 252 48.96 -15.92 -7.76
N ARG A 253 48.24 -14.80 -7.83
CA ARG A 253 48.65 -13.56 -8.51
C ARG A 253 48.95 -12.41 -7.55
N ASP A 254 49.06 -12.68 -6.24
CA ASP A 254 49.29 -11.69 -5.15
C ASP A 254 48.26 -10.53 -5.12
N ILE A 255 47.02 -10.80 -5.54
CA ILE A 255 45.94 -9.81 -5.55
C ILE A 255 45.23 -9.79 -4.21
N LYS A 256 45.20 -8.63 -3.54
CA LYS A 256 44.47 -8.43 -2.28
C LYS A 256 43.25 -7.56 -2.50
N LEU A 257 42.07 -8.17 -2.40
CA LEU A 257 40.80 -7.47 -2.45
C LEU A 257 40.27 -7.17 -1.05
N GLY A 258 39.79 -5.95 -0.82
CA GLY A 258 39.01 -5.61 0.35
C GLY A 258 37.62 -6.25 0.31
N ALA A 259 36.91 -6.25 1.44
CA ALA A 259 35.56 -6.80 1.52
C ALA A 259 34.57 -6.21 0.48
N PRO A 260 34.57 -4.90 0.18
CA PRO A 260 33.71 -4.34 -0.86
C PRO A 260 34.02 -4.87 -2.27
N GLN A 261 35.29 -5.03 -2.60
CA GLN A 261 35.74 -5.54 -3.90
C GLN A 261 35.42 -7.03 -4.03
N MET A 262 35.67 -7.83 -2.99
CA MET A 262 35.34 -9.25 -2.98
C MET A 262 33.83 -9.46 -3.20
N LYS A 263 32.99 -8.66 -2.52
CA LYS A 263 31.53 -8.71 -2.70
C LYS A 263 31.13 -8.35 -4.14
N ALA A 264 31.75 -7.35 -4.73
CA ALA A 264 31.51 -6.95 -6.11
C ALA A 264 31.86 -8.07 -7.12
N VAL A 265 33.02 -8.70 -6.97
CA VAL A 265 33.41 -9.83 -7.83
C VAL A 265 32.44 -10.99 -7.69
N LEU A 266 32.08 -11.37 -6.46
CA LEU A 266 31.11 -12.45 -6.23
C LEU A 266 29.75 -12.13 -6.85
N ASN A 267 29.25 -10.90 -6.70
CA ASN A 267 27.99 -10.48 -7.30
C ASN A 267 28.01 -10.60 -8.84
N ALA A 268 29.07 -10.10 -9.48
CA ALA A 268 29.20 -10.13 -10.94
C ALA A 268 29.29 -11.55 -11.50
N LEU A 269 29.90 -12.48 -10.75
CA LEU A 269 30.06 -13.89 -11.11
C LEU A 269 28.86 -14.77 -10.72
N SER A 270 27.85 -14.19 -10.06
CA SER A 270 26.69 -14.92 -9.56
C SER A 270 25.43 -14.70 -10.37
N GLU A 271 24.59 -15.73 -10.43
CA GLU A 271 23.20 -15.64 -10.90
C GLU A 271 22.28 -16.39 -9.94
N ARG A 272 21.01 -15.98 -9.91
CA ARG A 272 19.99 -16.62 -9.07
C ARG A 272 19.71 -18.02 -9.57
N ASP A 273 19.72 -18.96 -8.64
CA ASP A 273 19.51 -20.38 -8.94
C ASP A 273 18.77 -21.05 -7.78
N PRO A 274 17.48 -21.39 -7.95
CA PRO A 274 16.69 -22.07 -6.91
C PRO A 274 17.24 -23.45 -6.51
N GLU A 275 18.12 -24.04 -7.32
CA GLU A 275 18.76 -25.33 -7.05
C GLU A 275 20.12 -25.18 -6.34
N ALA A 276 20.58 -23.95 -6.10
CA ALA A 276 21.83 -23.69 -5.40
C ALA A 276 21.70 -23.76 -3.88
N GLU A 277 22.82 -23.93 -3.19
CA GLU A 277 22.81 -23.90 -1.73
C GLU A 277 22.45 -22.50 -1.20
N LEU A 278 21.85 -22.45 -0.01
CA LEU A 278 21.48 -21.19 0.62
C LEU A 278 22.73 -20.38 0.93
N CYS A 279 22.76 -19.13 0.47
CA CYS A 279 23.75 -18.16 0.90
C CYS A 279 23.51 -17.84 2.38
N LYS A 280 24.54 -18.00 3.24
CA LYS A 280 24.43 -17.79 4.68
C LYS A 280 25.30 -16.65 5.20
N ASP A 281 24.77 -15.85 6.10
CA ASP A 281 25.52 -14.79 6.76
C ASP A 281 26.65 -15.35 7.64
N SER A 282 27.46 -14.47 8.25
CA SER A 282 28.55 -14.88 9.14
C SER A 282 28.11 -15.62 10.41
N LYS A 283 26.80 -15.66 10.69
CA LYS A 283 26.19 -16.37 11.81
C LYS A 283 25.56 -17.70 11.38
N GLY A 284 25.60 -18.03 10.08
CA GLY A 284 25.02 -19.24 9.52
C GLY A 284 23.53 -19.14 9.18
N ASN A 285 22.92 -17.95 9.29
CA ASN A 285 21.51 -17.75 8.93
C ASN A 285 21.38 -17.51 7.42
N PRO A 286 20.30 -17.97 6.78
CA PRO A 286 20.04 -17.64 5.38
C PRO A 286 20.00 -16.12 5.14
N GLU A 287 20.71 -15.66 4.10
CA GLU A 287 20.64 -14.29 3.65
C GLU A 287 19.35 -14.06 2.85
N PRO A 288 18.70 -12.90 2.97
CA PRO A 288 17.48 -12.60 2.22
C PRO A 288 17.78 -12.25 0.75
N ASP A 289 17.00 -12.79 -0.18
CA ASP A 289 16.93 -12.31 -1.56
C ASP A 289 15.94 -11.14 -1.65
N THR A 290 16.49 -9.92 -1.75
CA THR A 290 15.69 -8.69 -1.83
C THR A 290 14.78 -8.61 -3.05
N SER A 291 15.00 -9.42 -4.09
CA SER A 291 14.12 -9.49 -5.26
C SER A 291 12.90 -10.39 -5.07
N LEU A 292 12.98 -11.31 -4.12
CA LEU A 292 11.89 -12.22 -3.76
C LEU A 292 11.18 -11.79 -2.47
N ARG A 293 11.62 -10.70 -1.85
CA ARG A 293 11.00 -10.10 -0.68
C ARG A 293 9.58 -9.65 -1.02
N ASP A 294 8.64 -10.01 -0.16
CA ASP A 294 7.25 -9.60 -0.28
C ASP A 294 6.73 -8.99 1.03
N ASN A 295 5.49 -8.48 1.02
CA ASN A 295 4.82 -8.02 2.22
C ASN A 295 3.39 -8.54 2.28
N GLU A 296 3.00 -8.98 3.46
CA GLU A 296 1.64 -9.42 3.76
C GLU A 296 0.98 -8.47 4.74
N ASN A 297 -0.33 -8.22 4.55
CA ASN A 297 -1.12 -7.38 5.45
C ASN A 297 -2.02 -8.27 6.31
N VAL A 298 -1.64 -8.46 7.56
CA VAL A 298 -2.39 -9.27 8.54
C VAL A 298 -3.40 -8.40 9.28
N PRO A 299 -4.70 -8.75 9.36
CA PRO A 299 -5.66 -8.00 10.18
C PRO A 299 -5.18 -7.84 11.64
N LEU A 300 -5.41 -6.69 12.28
CA LEU A 300 -4.95 -6.47 13.67
C LEU A 300 -5.62 -7.41 14.70
N THR A 301 -6.75 -8.01 14.33
CA THR A 301 -7.47 -8.99 15.15
C THR A 301 -6.82 -10.37 15.14
N GLU A 302 -5.76 -10.56 14.38
CA GLU A 302 -5.11 -11.85 14.16
C GLU A 302 -3.62 -11.84 14.50
N SER A 303 -3.11 -12.97 14.99
CA SER A 303 -1.68 -13.18 15.21
C SER A 303 -0.95 -13.26 13.87
N VAL A 304 0.10 -12.45 13.74
CA VAL A 304 1.02 -12.46 12.59
C VAL A 304 1.57 -13.86 12.31
N TYR A 305 1.95 -14.60 13.36
CA TYR A 305 2.55 -15.92 13.21
C TYR A 305 1.52 -16.97 12.79
N ASP A 306 0.30 -16.90 13.33
CA ASP A 306 -0.77 -17.84 12.96
C ASP A 306 -1.22 -17.62 11.51
N TYR A 307 -1.33 -16.34 11.09
CA TYR A 307 -1.58 -15.99 9.69
C TYR A 307 -0.47 -16.52 8.79
N PHE A 308 0.80 -16.34 9.17
CA PHE A 308 1.94 -16.77 8.38
C PHE A 308 1.98 -18.30 8.18
N GLU A 309 1.73 -19.09 9.24
CA GLU A 309 1.66 -20.55 9.13
C GLU A 309 0.49 -21.02 8.27
N ARG A 310 -0.65 -20.31 8.31
CA ARG A 310 -1.86 -20.71 7.58
C ARG A 310 -1.86 -20.28 6.12
N GLU A 311 -1.52 -19.03 5.84
CA GLU A 311 -1.69 -18.41 4.52
C GLU A 311 -0.39 -18.34 3.71
N VAL A 312 0.78 -18.27 4.36
CA VAL A 312 2.05 -18.04 3.66
C VAL A 312 2.83 -19.34 3.48
N LYS A 313 3.14 -20.04 4.57
CA LYS A 313 3.97 -21.26 4.52
C LYS A 313 3.50 -22.35 3.56
N PRO A 314 2.19 -22.62 3.37
CA PRO A 314 1.76 -23.64 2.42
C PRO A 314 2.10 -23.32 0.96
N HIS A 315 2.26 -22.03 0.64
CA HIS A 315 2.61 -21.56 -0.70
C HIS A 315 4.10 -21.24 -0.85
N VAL A 316 4.75 -20.80 0.22
CA VAL A 316 6.16 -20.39 0.24
C VAL A 316 6.87 -20.97 1.47
N PRO A 317 7.24 -22.27 1.46
CA PRO A 317 7.76 -22.97 2.64
C PRO A 317 9.12 -22.48 3.14
N ASP A 318 9.90 -21.87 2.26
CA ASP A 318 11.24 -21.31 2.49
C ASP A 318 11.22 -19.89 3.06
N ALA A 319 10.04 -19.25 3.14
CA ALA A 319 9.93 -17.89 3.66
C ALA A 319 10.09 -17.81 5.19
N TRP A 320 10.51 -16.65 5.68
CA TRP A 320 10.43 -16.28 7.08
C TRP A 320 10.05 -14.81 7.24
N ILE A 321 9.60 -14.44 8.45
CA ILE A 321 9.23 -13.06 8.78
C ILE A 321 10.48 -12.26 9.18
N ASP A 322 10.68 -11.08 8.58
CA ASP A 322 11.71 -10.13 9.02
C ASP A 322 11.34 -9.51 10.39
N GLU A 323 11.83 -10.12 11.47
CA GLU A 323 11.60 -9.64 12.84
C GLU A 323 12.35 -8.34 13.20
N SER A 324 13.20 -7.84 12.31
CA SER A 324 13.87 -6.54 12.49
C SER A 324 12.93 -5.37 12.24
N LYS A 325 11.85 -5.57 11.47
CA LYS A 325 10.81 -4.56 11.23
C LYS A 325 9.81 -4.61 12.36
N ARG A 326 9.76 -3.56 13.17
CA ARG A 326 8.88 -3.45 14.33
C ARG A 326 8.16 -2.11 14.33
N ASP A 327 6.91 -2.11 14.76
CA ASP A 327 6.11 -0.90 14.90
C ASP A 327 6.68 -0.01 16.00
N GLU A 328 6.78 1.30 15.74
CA GLU A 328 7.37 2.24 16.70
C GLU A 328 6.51 2.44 17.95
N GLN A 329 5.18 2.23 17.86
CA GLN A 329 4.27 2.51 18.97
C GLN A 329 4.13 1.32 19.94
N ASP A 330 4.12 0.09 19.42
CA ASP A 330 3.93 -1.12 20.25
C ASP A 330 5.12 -2.10 20.27
N GLY A 331 6.14 -1.90 19.43
CA GLY A 331 7.35 -2.72 19.39
C GLY A 331 7.18 -4.14 18.84
N GLN A 332 5.98 -4.50 18.37
CA GLN A 332 5.71 -5.82 17.81
C GLN A 332 6.18 -5.91 16.35
N VAL A 333 6.40 -7.13 15.86
CA VAL A 333 6.90 -7.40 14.49
C VAL A 333 5.90 -6.95 13.43
N GLY A 334 6.39 -6.35 12.35
CA GLY A 334 5.58 -5.69 11.32
C GLY A 334 5.22 -4.25 11.68
N ILE A 335 4.78 -3.49 10.67
CA ILE A 335 4.40 -2.08 10.83
C ILE A 335 2.88 -1.98 10.76
N VAL A 336 2.26 -1.25 11.68
CA VAL A 336 0.81 -1.06 11.65
C VAL A 336 0.44 -0.08 10.54
N GLY A 337 -0.65 -0.38 9.85
CA GLY A 337 -1.28 0.51 8.90
C GLY A 337 -2.79 0.53 9.09
N TYR A 338 -3.40 1.62 8.67
CA TYR A 338 -4.86 1.74 8.64
C TYR A 338 -5.31 2.08 7.23
N GLU A 339 -6.36 1.40 6.78
CA GLU A 339 -7.07 1.70 5.54
C GLU A 339 -8.58 1.53 5.75
N ILE A 340 -9.36 2.33 5.04
CA ILE A 340 -10.82 2.24 5.05
C ILE A 340 -11.23 1.81 3.63
N PRO A 341 -11.27 0.50 3.34
CA PRO A 341 -11.54 -0.01 1.99
C PRO A 341 -13.05 0.05 1.71
N PHE A 342 -13.61 1.26 1.69
CA PHE A 342 -15.04 1.54 1.67
C PHE A 342 -15.79 0.68 0.63
N ASN A 343 -15.32 0.69 -0.61
CA ASN A 343 -15.95 -0.04 -1.71
C ASN A 343 -15.92 -1.56 -1.51
N ARG A 344 -14.90 -2.12 -0.86
CA ARG A 344 -14.80 -3.56 -0.58
C ARG A 344 -15.94 -4.00 0.34
N HIS A 345 -16.34 -3.16 1.30
CA HIS A 345 -17.42 -3.48 2.22
C HIS A 345 -18.79 -3.48 1.58
N PHE A 346 -19.02 -2.69 0.53
CA PHE A 346 -20.32 -2.63 -0.18
C PHE A 346 -20.31 -3.36 -1.52
N TYR A 347 -19.23 -4.07 -1.84
CA TYR A 347 -19.15 -4.87 -3.06
C TYR A 347 -20.09 -6.07 -2.94
N VAL A 348 -21.04 -6.14 -3.86
CA VAL A 348 -21.90 -7.32 -4.06
C VAL A 348 -21.43 -7.99 -5.34
N PHE A 349 -20.93 -9.22 -5.23
CA PHE A 349 -20.53 -10.00 -6.41
C PHE A 349 -21.75 -10.23 -7.30
N LYS A 350 -21.67 -9.73 -8.53
CA LYS A 350 -22.65 -10.03 -9.58
C LYS A 350 -22.03 -11.10 -10.48
N PRO A 351 -22.51 -12.36 -10.43
CA PRO A 351 -22.02 -13.37 -11.36
C PRO A 351 -22.29 -12.91 -12.79
N PRO A 352 -21.40 -13.25 -13.75
CA PRO A 352 -21.71 -13.04 -15.16
C PRO A 352 -23.01 -13.77 -15.52
N ARG A 353 -23.78 -13.21 -16.46
CA ARG A 353 -24.98 -13.87 -16.96
C ARG A 353 -24.61 -15.22 -17.57
N PRO A 354 -25.45 -16.27 -17.44
CA PRO A 354 -25.26 -17.53 -18.13
C PRO A 354 -25.06 -17.33 -19.64
N LEU A 355 -24.25 -18.19 -20.27
CA LEU A 355 -24.00 -18.15 -21.71
C LEU A 355 -25.29 -18.28 -22.52
N GLU A 356 -26.22 -19.10 -22.04
CA GLU A 356 -27.51 -19.35 -22.68
C GLU A 356 -28.37 -18.08 -22.78
N GLU A 357 -28.31 -17.20 -21.78
CA GLU A 357 -28.99 -15.90 -21.81
C GLU A 357 -28.31 -14.93 -22.79
N ILE A 358 -26.98 -14.97 -22.88
CA ILE A 358 -26.22 -14.15 -23.84
C ILE A 358 -26.56 -14.59 -25.27
N ASP A 359 -26.62 -15.90 -25.54
CA ASP A 359 -26.95 -16.45 -26.84
C ASP A 359 -28.40 -16.13 -27.25
N ALA A 360 -29.34 -16.19 -26.31
CA ALA A 360 -30.74 -15.79 -26.54
C ALA A 360 -30.85 -14.31 -26.92
N ASP A 361 -30.18 -13.41 -26.18
CA ASP A 361 -30.15 -11.97 -26.49
C ASP A 361 -29.50 -11.67 -27.84
N LEU A 362 -28.39 -12.36 -28.16
CA LEU A 362 -27.69 -12.21 -29.44
C LEU A 362 -28.58 -12.66 -30.59
N LYS A 363 -29.31 -13.77 -30.42
CA LYS A 363 -30.26 -14.26 -31.40
C LYS A 363 -31.39 -13.25 -31.60
N GLU A 364 -31.97 -12.72 -30.53
CA GLU A 364 -33.02 -11.70 -30.61
C GLU A 364 -32.52 -10.43 -31.32
N CYS A 365 -31.33 -9.93 -30.98
CA CYS A 365 -30.71 -8.81 -31.68
C CYS A 365 -30.48 -9.11 -33.16
N THR A 366 -30.01 -10.32 -33.48
CA THR A 366 -29.77 -10.74 -34.87
C THR A 366 -31.07 -10.82 -35.66
N ASP A 367 -32.12 -11.37 -35.08
CA ASP A 367 -33.43 -11.49 -35.73
C ASP A 367 -34.05 -10.10 -35.97
N ARG A 368 -33.91 -9.17 -35.00
CA ARG A 368 -34.29 -7.76 -35.18
C ARG A 368 -33.52 -7.07 -36.30
N ILE A 369 -32.21 -7.29 -36.39
CA ILE A 369 -31.38 -6.73 -37.47
C ILE A 369 -31.80 -7.30 -38.83
N LYS A 370 -32.05 -8.62 -38.93
CA LYS A 370 -32.54 -9.25 -40.15
C LYS A 370 -33.87 -8.65 -40.60
N GLN A 371 -34.82 -8.49 -39.68
CA GLN A 371 -36.11 -7.88 -39.98
C GLN A 371 -35.96 -6.45 -40.52
N MET A 372 -35.10 -5.63 -39.91
CA MET A 372 -34.84 -4.27 -40.38
C MET A 372 -34.19 -4.24 -41.78
N ILE A 373 -33.32 -5.21 -42.11
CA ILE A 373 -32.70 -5.32 -43.44
C ILE A 373 -33.72 -5.75 -44.48
N GLU A 374 -34.61 -6.68 -44.16
CA GLU A 374 -35.70 -7.12 -45.04
C GLU A 374 -36.68 -5.97 -45.33
N GLU A 375 -37.06 -5.20 -44.31
CA GLU A 375 -37.90 -4.01 -44.47
C GLU A 375 -37.24 -2.90 -45.31
N LEU A 376 -35.90 -2.81 -45.33
CA LEU A 376 -35.16 -1.87 -46.18
C LEU A 376 -34.97 -2.35 -47.63
N SER A 377 -35.07 -3.66 -47.85
CA SER A 377 -34.84 -4.30 -49.15
C SER A 377 -36.13 -4.59 -49.92
N ALA A 378 -37.29 -4.41 -49.29
CA ALA A 378 -38.64 -4.46 -49.87
C ALA A 378 -39.10 -3.06 -50.31
#